data_AF-A0A9W4SA88-F1
#
_entry.id   AF-A0A9W4SA88-F1
#
_cell.length_a   1.000
_cell.length_b   1.000
_cell.length_c   1.000
_cell.angle_alpha   90.00
_cell.angle_beta   90.00
_cell.angle_gamma   90.00
#
_symmetry.space_group_name_H-M   'P 1'
#
loop_
_entity.id
_entity.type
_entity.pdbx_description
1 polymer ?
#
loop_
_entity_poly.entity_id
_entity_poly.type
_entity_poly.pdbx_seq_one_letter_code
_entity_poly.pdbx_strand_id
1 'polypeptide(L)'
;MLLSALILGYGTFLAVDQEPPSTFFCSTLLDSRVLTLALQLLGLFLDAAIAIGLHRILSWTKTTKLRLRTLGVIQALTGVFIKVFQILASPFISTDEGYPTSIRGLDSLYFFDIFIDSFTFTALISSLAILVCETSPSVPASVITFISGMSAAYQNVTRIGQWQIHSKFAAILPLYFIATGFGSLLYTANIRSVLFVRRVVIVVVLPFFLLGMTLYGALKSDTVKGHPLEREIYNARVNGDRWLRQASTSDSLRIAAEVYQERHYGRLPPPNFDKWYEFAKERKSVIIDHFEQMESDILPFWGMKPETIRKAYDERIPKEPRMAVVTIQDKKAIHNYMWDDENKKMLDAMIDMIHGFVEHLSDMKIPINLADQPRVLTPWTDLIRYTKAGRNSSKKFKLLSSRSEESAGGSPPEPPKPDAAPEGQKQEEPPKQEESKQEIQPPAQNQPAEPQLGLPPAAPQSNAMAYASTKAFRELEASVCPADSPGRSGLHWNIRDFCSDCVKFHSEDQFIFSWAESKALCDQQDITRLHSFHLSAPKIDPIQELIPVFGRSKADGFNDILIPLVPPEDEAADLNK
;
A
#
# COMPACT_ATOMS: atom_id res chain seq x y z
N MET A 1 36.42 -32.32 -3.23
CA MET A 1 35.73 -31.41 -4.16
C MET A 1 34.25 -31.73 -4.30
N LEU A 2 33.82 -32.84 -4.91
CA LEU A 2 32.38 -33.15 -5.03
C LEU A 2 31.68 -33.24 -3.66
N LEU A 3 32.17 -34.12 -2.76
CA LEU A 3 31.62 -34.28 -1.42
C LEU A 3 31.62 -32.98 -0.61
N SER A 4 32.69 -32.19 -0.67
CA SER A 4 32.79 -30.89 0.01
C SER A 4 31.83 -29.84 -0.56
N ALA A 5 31.54 -29.88 -1.86
CA ALA A 5 30.52 -29.02 -2.48
C ALA A 5 29.09 -29.47 -2.12
N LEU A 6 28.84 -30.78 -2.05
CA LEU A 6 27.56 -31.33 -1.58
C LEU A 6 27.30 -30.97 -0.10
N ILE A 7 28.30 -31.07 0.78
CA ILE A 7 28.20 -30.67 2.19
C ILE A 7 27.92 -29.16 2.31
N LEU A 8 28.64 -28.32 1.55
CA LEU A 8 28.42 -26.87 1.53
C LEU A 8 27.03 -26.49 1.01
N GLY A 9 26.60 -27.11 -0.09
CA GLY A 9 25.28 -26.88 -0.69
C GLY A 9 24.14 -27.36 0.20
N TYR A 10 24.26 -28.55 0.81
CA TYR A 10 23.26 -29.08 1.74
C TYR A 10 23.19 -28.28 3.04
N GLY A 11 24.34 -27.84 3.59
CA GLY A 11 24.37 -26.92 4.72
C GLY A 11 23.72 -25.57 4.40
N THR A 12 23.94 -25.04 3.18
CA THR A 12 23.30 -23.80 2.72
C THR A 12 21.80 -23.97 2.52
N PHE A 13 21.36 -25.10 1.94
CA PHE A 13 19.95 -25.45 1.83
C PHE A 13 19.29 -25.51 3.21
N LEU A 14 19.84 -26.29 4.15
CA LEU A 14 19.32 -26.38 5.53
C LEU A 14 19.32 -25.04 6.28
N ALA A 15 20.19 -24.08 5.92
CA ALA A 15 20.19 -22.74 6.50
C ALA A 15 19.08 -21.85 5.95
N VAL A 16 18.73 -21.97 4.66
CA VAL A 16 17.69 -21.16 4.01
C VAL A 16 16.29 -21.75 4.23
N ASP A 17 16.16 -23.08 4.24
CA ASP A 17 14.91 -23.83 4.39
C ASP A 17 14.43 -23.90 5.87
N GLN A 18 14.67 -22.83 6.66
CA GLN A 18 14.21 -22.69 8.06
C GLN A 18 13.02 -21.73 8.22
N GLU A 19 12.78 -20.81 7.28
CA GLU A 19 11.59 -19.95 7.38
C GLU A 19 10.32 -20.77 7.06
N PRO A 20 9.23 -20.59 7.82
CA PRO A 20 8.00 -21.34 7.57
C PRO A 20 7.41 -20.95 6.21
N PRO A 21 6.69 -21.87 5.53
CA PRO A 21 6.00 -21.52 4.29
C PRO A 21 4.96 -20.44 4.55
N SER A 22 4.73 -19.59 3.55
CA SER A 22 3.69 -18.57 3.61
C SER A 22 2.28 -19.20 3.62
N THR A 23 1.26 -18.40 3.94
CA THR A 23 -0.15 -18.79 3.80
C THR A 23 -0.70 -18.53 2.39
N PHE A 24 0.15 -18.36 1.37
CA PHE A 24 -0.28 -18.12 -0.01
C PHE A 24 -0.86 -19.39 -0.65
N PHE A 25 -2.07 -19.29 -1.18
CA PHE A 25 -2.74 -20.40 -1.85
C PHE A 25 -2.50 -20.37 -3.37
N CYS A 26 -1.57 -21.21 -3.84
CA CYS A 26 -1.38 -21.50 -5.26
C CYS A 26 -2.63 -22.11 -5.91
N SER A 27 -2.92 -21.76 -7.16
CA SER A 27 -4.11 -22.18 -7.88
C SER A 27 -3.84 -23.46 -8.68
N THR A 28 -4.44 -24.58 -8.25
CA THR A 28 -4.25 -25.90 -8.89
C THR A 28 -4.70 -25.98 -10.35
N LEU A 29 -5.36 -24.95 -10.88
CA LEU A 29 -5.75 -24.83 -12.29
C LEU A 29 -4.64 -24.27 -13.19
N LEU A 30 -3.64 -23.58 -12.62
CA LEU A 30 -2.47 -23.05 -13.35
C LEU A 30 -1.13 -23.62 -12.83
N ASP A 31 -1.02 -23.85 -11.53
CA ASP A 31 0.23 -24.23 -10.86
C ASP A 31 0.54 -25.73 -10.97
N SER A 32 1.28 -26.13 -12.01
CA SER A 32 1.80 -27.49 -12.16
C SER A 32 3.17 -27.66 -11.49
N ARG A 33 3.20 -28.28 -10.30
CA ARG A 33 4.44 -28.62 -9.56
C ARG A 33 5.50 -29.33 -10.41
N VAL A 34 5.07 -30.21 -11.33
CA VAL A 34 5.98 -30.95 -12.23
C VAL A 34 6.60 -30.01 -13.26
N LEU A 35 5.81 -29.09 -13.83
CA LEU A 35 6.32 -28.07 -14.75
C LEU A 35 7.26 -27.09 -14.03
N THR A 36 6.90 -26.63 -12.83
CA THR A 36 7.75 -25.75 -12.01
C THR A 36 9.11 -26.39 -11.73
N LEU A 37 9.13 -27.67 -11.30
CA LEU A 37 10.37 -28.39 -11.02
C LEU A 37 11.18 -28.66 -12.30
N ALA A 38 10.53 -28.97 -13.42
CA ALA A 38 11.19 -29.12 -14.71
C ALA A 38 11.83 -27.80 -15.20
N LEU A 39 11.14 -26.67 -15.04
CA LEU A 39 11.65 -25.35 -15.38
C LEU A 39 12.80 -24.92 -14.44
N GLN A 40 12.74 -25.25 -13.14
CA GLN A 40 13.83 -25.02 -12.20
C GLN A 40 15.08 -25.83 -12.55
N LEU A 41 14.93 -27.12 -12.90
CA LEU A 41 16.04 -27.96 -13.35
C LEU A 41 16.62 -27.49 -14.70
N LEU A 42 15.75 -27.05 -15.62
CA LEU A 42 16.17 -26.45 -16.90
C LEU A 42 16.93 -25.14 -16.68
N GLY A 43 16.46 -24.27 -15.78
CA GLY A 43 17.14 -23.04 -15.37
C GLY A 43 18.53 -23.32 -14.81
N LEU A 44 18.63 -24.23 -13.83
CA LEU A 44 19.91 -24.65 -13.24
C LEU A 44 20.89 -25.22 -14.29
N PHE A 45 20.39 -25.97 -15.28
CA PHE A 45 21.20 -26.45 -16.39
C PHE A 45 21.65 -25.31 -17.33
N LEU A 46 20.76 -24.37 -17.65
CA LEU A 46 21.07 -23.20 -18.47
C LEU A 46 22.09 -22.28 -17.79
N ASP A 47 21.96 -22.01 -16.49
CA ASP A 47 22.92 -21.22 -15.71
C ASP A 47 24.32 -21.87 -15.73
N ALA A 48 24.39 -23.19 -15.54
CA ALA A 48 25.64 -23.93 -15.66
C ALA A 48 26.23 -23.85 -17.08
N ALA A 49 25.40 -24.00 -18.11
CA ALA A 49 25.82 -23.89 -19.51
C ALA A 49 26.30 -22.47 -19.87
N ILE A 50 25.63 -21.43 -19.37
CA ILE A 50 26.00 -20.02 -19.54
C ILE A 50 27.32 -19.74 -18.83
N ALA A 51 27.50 -20.16 -17.58
CA ALA A 51 28.74 -19.96 -16.83
C ALA A 51 29.95 -20.66 -17.48
N ILE A 52 29.77 -21.90 -17.96
CA ILE A 52 30.81 -22.66 -18.68
C ILE A 52 31.08 -22.03 -20.05
N GLY A 53 30.04 -21.62 -20.78
CA GLY A 53 30.16 -20.94 -22.07
C GLY A 53 30.91 -19.61 -21.98
N LEU A 54 30.55 -18.78 -21.00
CA LEU A 54 31.21 -17.49 -20.72
C LEU A 54 32.67 -17.68 -20.32
N HIS A 55 32.97 -18.65 -19.44
CA HIS A 55 34.35 -19.03 -19.12
C HIS A 55 35.14 -19.46 -20.36
N ARG A 56 34.54 -20.29 -21.24
CA ARG A 56 35.17 -20.75 -22.49
C ARG A 56 35.44 -19.58 -23.47
N ILE A 57 34.51 -18.64 -23.60
CA ILE A 57 34.67 -17.46 -24.47
C ILE A 57 35.78 -16.54 -23.93
N LEU A 58 35.75 -16.21 -22.64
CA LEU A 58 36.68 -15.24 -22.05
C LEU A 58 38.09 -15.79 -21.82
N SER A 59 38.24 -17.09 -21.50
CA SER A 59 39.56 -17.74 -21.34
C SER A 59 40.39 -17.73 -22.64
N TRP A 60 39.75 -17.75 -23.81
CA TRP A 60 40.42 -17.64 -25.12
C TRP A 60 40.97 -16.23 -25.40
N THR A 61 40.56 -15.21 -24.63
CA THR A 61 41.04 -13.83 -24.81
C THR A 61 42.29 -13.54 -23.98
N LYS A 62 43.32 -13.03 -24.66
CA LYS A 62 44.71 -12.92 -24.14
C LYS A 62 44.95 -11.79 -23.13
N THR A 63 44.04 -10.82 -22.99
CA THR A 63 44.23 -9.65 -22.10
C THR A 63 42.94 -9.25 -21.40
N THR A 64 43.04 -8.69 -20.19
CA THR A 64 41.88 -8.22 -19.41
C THR A 64 41.11 -7.10 -20.13
N LYS A 65 41.80 -6.25 -20.92
CA LYS A 65 41.15 -5.24 -21.78
C LYS A 65 40.28 -5.88 -22.86
N LEU A 66 40.70 -7.02 -23.42
CA LEU A 66 39.88 -7.77 -24.37
C LEU A 66 38.73 -8.52 -23.67
N ARG A 67 38.96 -9.11 -22.49
CA ARG A 67 37.90 -9.74 -21.65
C ARG A 67 36.77 -8.75 -21.37
N LEU A 68 37.09 -7.56 -20.87
CA LEU A 68 36.13 -6.51 -20.58
C LEU A 68 35.39 -6.02 -21.84
N ARG A 69 36.08 -5.87 -22.98
CA ARG A 69 35.43 -5.50 -24.25
C ARG A 69 34.45 -6.58 -24.73
N THR A 70 34.85 -7.85 -24.67
CA THR A 70 33.98 -8.98 -25.05
C THR A 70 32.78 -9.09 -24.10
N LEU A 71 32.99 -8.95 -22.79
CA LEU A 71 31.90 -9.00 -21.82
C LEU A 71 30.91 -7.84 -21.99
N GLY A 72 31.38 -6.60 -22.18
CA GLY A 72 30.51 -5.45 -22.41
C GLY A 72 29.69 -5.58 -23.69
N VAL A 73 30.23 -6.18 -24.75
CA VAL A 73 29.48 -6.51 -25.96
C VAL A 73 28.41 -7.59 -25.69
N ILE A 74 28.74 -8.64 -24.92
CA ILE A 74 27.77 -9.66 -24.51
C ILE A 74 26.64 -9.02 -23.69
N GLN A 75 26.97 -8.25 -22.65
CA GLN A 75 25.99 -7.57 -21.78
C GLN A 75 25.08 -6.62 -22.58
N ALA A 76 25.63 -5.84 -23.52
CA ALA A 76 24.84 -4.97 -24.38
C ALA A 76 23.90 -5.75 -25.31
N LEU A 77 24.38 -6.83 -25.96
CA LEU A 77 23.56 -7.69 -26.82
C LEU A 77 22.46 -8.41 -26.02
N THR A 78 22.78 -8.91 -24.83
CA THR A 78 21.79 -9.53 -23.92
C THR A 78 20.75 -8.53 -23.45
N GLY A 79 21.14 -7.30 -23.08
CA GLY A 79 20.19 -6.24 -22.71
C GLY A 79 19.24 -5.84 -23.84
N VAL A 80 19.77 -5.66 -25.06
CA VAL A 80 18.95 -5.41 -26.26
C VAL A 80 18.03 -6.60 -26.55
N PHE A 81 18.54 -7.83 -26.49
CA PHE A 81 17.73 -9.04 -26.71
C PHE A 81 16.60 -9.17 -25.70
N ILE A 82 16.87 -8.98 -24.40
CA ILE A 82 15.85 -9.00 -23.34
C ILE A 82 14.79 -7.93 -23.61
N LYS A 83 15.17 -6.71 -24.01
CA LYS A 83 14.19 -5.65 -24.26
C LYS A 83 13.35 -5.89 -25.52
N VAL A 84 13.95 -6.41 -26.59
CA VAL A 84 13.23 -6.83 -27.80
C VAL A 84 12.29 -8.00 -27.49
N PHE A 85 12.74 -8.99 -26.72
CA PHE A 85 11.91 -10.11 -26.28
C PHE A 85 10.73 -9.63 -25.42
N GLN A 86 10.94 -8.73 -24.45
CA GLN A 86 9.86 -8.12 -23.67
C GLN A 86 8.83 -7.42 -24.57
N ILE A 87 9.26 -6.65 -25.57
CA ILE A 87 8.35 -5.95 -26.49
C ILE A 87 7.55 -6.93 -27.34
N LEU A 88 8.20 -7.97 -27.89
CA LEU A 88 7.55 -8.98 -28.73
C LEU A 88 6.65 -9.95 -27.95
N ALA A 89 7.00 -10.24 -26.69
CA ALA A 89 6.25 -11.14 -25.83
C ALA A 89 5.17 -10.43 -24.99
N SER A 90 5.24 -9.09 -24.82
CA SER A 90 4.24 -8.35 -24.04
C SER A 90 2.78 -8.55 -24.50
N PRO A 91 2.43 -8.73 -25.78
CA PRO A 91 1.04 -9.03 -26.18
C PRO A 91 0.56 -10.44 -25.78
N PHE A 92 1.47 -11.33 -25.38
CA PHE A 92 1.20 -12.73 -25.06
C PHE A 92 1.37 -13.05 -23.56
N ILE A 93 2.09 -12.21 -22.80
CA ILE A 93 2.39 -12.39 -21.37
C ILE A 93 1.61 -11.37 -20.49
N SER A 94 0.90 -10.42 -21.10
CA SER A 94 0.26 -9.28 -20.41
C SER A 94 -0.89 -9.61 -19.44
N THR A 95 -1.33 -10.86 -19.34
CA THR A 95 -2.51 -11.24 -18.51
C THR A 95 -2.22 -11.30 -17.01
N ASP A 96 -1.07 -11.83 -16.59
CA ASP A 96 -0.89 -12.30 -15.20
C ASP A 96 0.05 -11.43 -14.35
N GLU A 97 1.33 -11.23 -14.71
CA GLU A 97 2.34 -10.82 -13.72
C GLU A 97 3.04 -9.45 -13.92
N GLY A 98 3.31 -8.81 -12.77
CA GLY A 98 4.63 -8.28 -12.46
C GLY A 98 4.91 -6.82 -12.76
N TYR A 99 4.94 -6.44 -14.04
CA TYR A 99 5.57 -5.18 -14.46
C TYR A 99 4.58 -4.07 -14.87
N PRO A 100 4.71 -2.85 -14.32
CA PRO A 100 3.86 -1.73 -14.69
C PRO A 100 4.11 -1.28 -16.13
N THR A 101 3.01 -1.08 -16.87
CA THR A 101 3.04 -0.67 -18.28
C THR A 101 3.03 0.86 -18.46
N SER A 102 2.78 1.61 -17.39
CA SER A 102 2.53 3.05 -17.42
C SER A 102 3.79 3.90 -17.18
N ILE A 103 4.16 4.69 -18.18
CA ILE A 103 5.24 5.68 -18.11
C ILE A 103 4.91 6.85 -17.15
N ARG A 104 3.63 7.01 -16.74
CA ARG A 104 3.19 8.15 -15.90
C ARG A 104 3.64 8.08 -14.43
N GLY A 105 4.14 6.92 -13.96
CA GLY A 105 4.62 6.75 -12.58
C GLY A 105 6.13 6.96 -12.38
N LEU A 106 6.88 7.28 -13.44
CA LEU A 106 8.35 7.33 -13.41
C LEU A 106 8.87 8.61 -12.74
N ASP A 107 9.06 8.56 -11.42
CA ASP A 107 9.79 9.60 -10.70
C ASP A 107 11.27 9.61 -11.10
N SER A 108 11.91 10.77 -10.93
CA SER A 108 13.35 10.96 -10.96
C SER A 108 14.12 9.92 -10.14
N LEU A 109 13.59 9.54 -8.96
CA LEU A 109 14.20 8.54 -8.07
C LEU A 109 14.33 7.17 -8.75
N TYR A 110 13.25 6.68 -9.35
CA TYR A 110 13.21 5.40 -10.07
C TYR A 110 14.21 5.33 -11.24
N PHE A 111 14.48 6.46 -11.92
CA PHE A 111 15.55 6.51 -12.92
C PHE A 111 16.94 6.37 -12.29
N PHE A 112 17.20 7.02 -11.15
CA PHE A 112 18.45 6.84 -10.42
C PHE A 112 18.62 5.40 -9.93
N ASP A 113 17.57 4.78 -9.38
CA ASP A 113 17.60 3.38 -8.92
C ASP A 113 17.94 2.44 -10.08
N ILE A 114 17.27 2.58 -11.25
CA ILE A 114 17.63 1.83 -12.47
C ILE A 114 19.11 2.00 -12.84
N PHE A 115 19.65 3.22 -12.78
CA PHE A 115 21.06 3.45 -13.14
C PHE A 115 22.04 2.85 -12.11
N ILE A 116 21.74 2.95 -10.81
CA ILE A 116 22.56 2.41 -9.73
C ILE A 116 22.51 0.87 -9.73
N ASP A 117 21.34 0.26 -9.87
CA ASP A 117 21.19 -1.19 -9.92
C ASP A 117 21.80 -1.77 -11.20
N SER A 118 21.59 -1.14 -12.36
CA SER A 118 22.24 -1.55 -13.61
C SER A 118 23.76 -1.45 -13.52
N PHE A 119 24.29 -0.42 -12.85
CA PHE A 119 25.73 -0.23 -12.65
C PHE A 119 26.31 -1.28 -11.68
N THR A 120 25.69 -1.47 -10.51
CA THR A 120 26.15 -2.43 -9.50
C THR A 120 26.04 -3.88 -10.00
N PHE A 121 24.95 -4.24 -10.69
CA PHE A 121 24.82 -5.54 -11.36
C PHE A 121 25.91 -5.73 -12.44
N THR A 122 26.13 -4.74 -13.30
CA THR A 122 27.16 -4.81 -14.35
C THR A 122 28.56 -4.93 -13.75
N ALA A 123 28.86 -4.21 -12.66
CA ALA A 123 30.12 -4.30 -11.94
C ALA A 123 30.31 -5.66 -11.23
N LEU A 124 29.26 -6.21 -10.63
CA LEU A 124 29.24 -7.52 -9.99
C LEU A 124 29.50 -8.63 -11.03
N ILE A 125 28.72 -8.67 -12.11
CA ILE A 125 28.88 -9.65 -13.19
C ILE A 125 30.27 -9.52 -13.84
N SER A 126 30.80 -8.31 -14.01
CA SER A 126 32.17 -8.10 -14.52
C SER A 126 33.24 -8.64 -13.59
N SER A 127 33.11 -8.39 -12.28
CA SER A 127 34.05 -8.86 -11.26
C SER A 127 34.02 -10.39 -11.15
N LEU A 128 32.82 -10.98 -11.15
CA LEU A 128 32.63 -12.44 -11.15
C LEU A 128 33.18 -13.08 -12.43
N ALA A 129 32.91 -12.51 -13.61
CA ALA A 129 33.41 -13.04 -14.88
C ALA A 129 34.95 -13.02 -14.96
N ILE A 130 35.60 -11.97 -14.44
CA ILE A 130 37.07 -11.92 -14.32
C ILE A 130 37.57 -13.00 -13.35
N LEU A 131 36.96 -13.14 -12.17
CA LEU A 131 37.33 -14.15 -11.18
C LEU A 131 37.16 -15.58 -11.71
N VAL A 132 36.11 -15.84 -12.50
CA VAL A 132 35.89 -17.10 -13.24
C VAL A 132 37.01 -17.37 -14.26
N CYS A 133 37.64 -16.33 -14.83
CA CYS A 133 38.74 -16.47 -15.80
C CYS A 133 40.12 -16.65 -15.17
N GLU A 134 40.31 -16.25 -13.91
CA GLU A 134 41.54 -16.45 -13.15
C GLU A 134 41.52 -17.72 -12.30
N THR A 135 40.32 -18.28 -12.05
CA THR A 135 40.11 -19.49 -11.26
C THR A 135 39.35 -20.55 -12.07
N SER A 136 38.11 -20.88 -11.68
CA SER A 136 37.20 -21.78 -12.39
C SER A 136 35.75 -21.41 -12.04
N PRO A 137 34.74 -21.74 -12.88
CA PRO A 137 33.33 -21.43 -12.60
C PRO A 137 32.85 -21.87 -11.21
N SER A 138 33.39 -22.98 -10.71
CA SER A 138 33.09 -23.53 -9.39
C SER A 138 33.55 -22.68 -8.20
N VAL A 139 34.58 -21.84 -8.34
CA VAL A 139 35.11 -21.06 -7.21
C VAL A 139 34.18 -19.92 -6.84
N PRO A 140 33.76 -19.01 -7.75
CA PRO A 140 32.81 -17.95 -7.39
C PRO A 140 31.46 -18.48 -6.96
N ALA A 141 30.95 -19.55 -7.59
CA ALA A 141 29.74 -20.24 -7.15
C ALA A 141 29.85 -20.70 -5.68
N SER A 142 30.93 -21.40 -5.33
CA SER A 142 31.16 -21.86 -3.94
C SER A 142 31.32 -20.72 -2.93
N VAL A 143 31.88 -19.58 -3.35
CA VAL A 143 32.03 -18.38 -2.51
C VAL A 143 30.68 -17.71 -2.27
N ILE A 144 29.82 -17.59 -3.30
CA ILE A 144 28.46 -17.06 -3.16
C ILE A 144 27.62 -17.98 -2.27
N THR A 145 27.62 -19.30 -2.53
CA THR A 145 26.94 -20.29 -1.69
C THR A 145 27.38 -20.20 -0.23
N PHE A 146 28.69 -20.07 0.03
CA PHE A 146 29.22 -19.88 1.38
C PHE A 146 28.74 -18.57 2.03
N ILE A 147 28.75 -17.43 1.32
CA ILE A 147 28.33 -16.14 1.87
C ILE A 147 26.84 -16.15 2.21
N SER A 148 25.98 -16.57 1.27
CA SER A 148 24.53 -16.63 1.49
C SER A 148 24.15 -17.63 2.60
N GLY A 149 24.74 -18.83 2.59
CA GLY A 149 24.52 -19.84 3.62
C GLY A 149 25.00 -19.39 5.00
N MET A 150 26.18 -18.75 5.08
CA MET A 150 26.70 -18.24 6.35
C MET A 150 25.84 -17.08 6.90
N SER A 151 25.30 -16.23 6.02
CA SER A 151 24.36 -15.16 6.43
C SER A 151 23.06 -15.75 6.99
N ALA A 152 22.44 -16.71 6.29
CA ALA A 152 21.22 -17.38 6.76
C ALA A 152 21.46 -18.15 8.07
N ALA A 153 22.55 -18.92 8.16
CA ALA A 153 22.89 -19.65 9.39
C ALA A 153 23.22 -18.72 10.57
N TYR A 154 23.85 -17.57 10.33
CA TYR A 154 24.02 -16.53 11.35
C TYR A 154 22.67 -15.99 11.83
N GLN A 155 21.78 -15.60 10.89
CA GLN A 155 20.43 -15.13 11.21
C GLN A 155 19.67 -16.17 12.05
N ASN A 156 19.66 -17.43 11.64
CA ASN A 156 19.00 -18.52 12.37
C ASN A 156 19.49 -18.66 13.81
N VAL A 157 20.81 -18.62 14.04
CA VAL A 157 21.35 -18.69 15.41
C VAL A 157 20.99 -17.44 16.22
N THR A 158 20.92 -16.25 15.62
CA THR A 158 20.44 -15.04 16.33
C THR A 158 18.94 -15.09 16.65
N ARG A 159 18.12 -15.72 15.81
CA ARG A 159 16.65 -15.89 15.99
C ARG A 159 16.25 -17.01 16.96
N ILE A 160 17.18 -17.81 17.49
CA ILE A 160 16.91 -18.84 18.52
C ILE A 160 16.05 -18.27 19.66
N GLY A 161 15.00 -18.99 20.07
CA GLY A 161 14.06 -18.57 21.13
C GLY A 161 12.86 -17.76 20.64
N GLN A 162 12.80 -17.40 19.34
CA GLN A 162 11.58 -16.96 18.67
C GLN A 162 10.83 -18.17 18.09
N TRP A 163 9.51 -18.06 17.94
CA TRP A 163 8.64 -19.10 17.35
C TRP A 163 9.08 -19.63 15.97
N GLN A 164 9.84 -18.85 15.20
CA GLN A 164 10.35 -19.30 13.90
C GLN A 164 11.32 -20.48 14.05
N ILE A 165 12.07 -20.55 15.15
CA ILE A 165 13.16 -21.52 15.34
C ILE A 165 13.05 -22.16 16.72
N HIS A 166 12.17 -23.16 16.81
CA HIS A 166 11.94 -24.00 17.99
C HIS A 166 13.11 -24.96 18.32
N SER A 167 14.11 -25.11 17.44
CA SER A 167 15.20 -26.07 17.61
C SER A 167 16.58 -25.41 17.46
N LYS A 168 17.30 -25.28 18.59
CA LYS A 168 18.72 -24.90 18.62
C LYS A 168 19.57 -25.78 17.71
N PHE A 169 19.26 -27.07 17.61
CA PHE A 169 20.00 -28.00 16.74
C PHE A 169 19.79 -27.67 15.26
N ALA A 170 18.55 -27.36 14.84
CA ALA A 170 18.26 -26.94 13.46
C ALA A 170 18.90 -25.59 13.11
N ALA A 171 19.00 -24.67 14.07
CA ALA A 171 19.69 -23.39 13.88
C ALA A 171 21.22 -23.54 13.72
N ILE A 172 21.84 -24.40 14.54
CA ILE A 172 23.30 -24.50 14.67
C ILE A 172 23.92 -25.50 13.68
N LEU A 173 23.25 -26.63 13.37
CA LEU A 173 23.77 -27.67 12.48
C LEU A 173 24.17 -27.17 11.07
N PRO A 174 23.40 -26.30 10.38
CA PRO A 174 23.77 -25.77 9.06
C PRO A 174 25.11 -25.04 9.09
N LEU A 175 25.38 -24.29 10.15
CA LEU A 175 26.62 -23.54 10.35
C LEU A 175 27.86 -24.45 10.30
N TYR A 176 27.78 -25.63 10.94
CA TYR A 176 28.84 -26.63 10.92
C TYR A 176 29.02 -27.24 9.52
N PHE A 177 27.94 -27.57 8.81
CA PHE A 177 28.05 -28.06 7.43
C PHE A 177 28.65 -27.02 6.48
N ILE A 178 28.23 -25.77 6.54
CA ILE A 178 28.74 -24.68 5.69
C ILE A 178 30.23 -24.45 5.95
N ALA A 179 30.65 -24.32 7.21
CA ALA A 179 32.04 -24.05 7.57
C ALA A 179 32.97 -25.24 7.25
N THR A 180 32.56 -26.47 7.55
CA THR A 180 33.36 -27.68 7.23
C THR A 180 33.39 -27.98 5.73
N GLY A 181 32.26 -27.80 5.04
CA GLY A 181 32.14 -27.94 3.59
C GLY A 181 33.03 -26.94 2.84
N PHE A 182 32.94 -25.65 3.17
CA PHE A 182 33.78 -24.61 2.57
C PHE A 182 35.26 -24.79 2.92
N GLY A 183 35.60 -25.08 4.18
CA GLY A 183 36.96 -25.40 4.59
C GLY A 183 37.56 -26.57 3.79
N SER A 184 36.83 -27.69 3.69
CA SER A 184 37.23 -28.85 2.88
C SER A 184 37.33 -28.54 1.38
N LEU A 185 36.47 -27.65 0.87
CA LEU A 185 36.52 -27.19 -0.52
C LEU A 185 37.77 -26.35 -0.80
N LEU A 186 38.16 -25.44 0.09
CA LEU A 186 39.39 -24.65 -0.05
C LEU A 186 40.65 -25.53 -0.15
N TYR A 187 40.72 -26.64 0.60
CA TYR A 187 41.81 -27.60 0.48
C TYR A 187 41.69 -28.47 -0.78
N THR A 188 40.53 -29.10 -1.02
CA THR A 188 40.39 -30.07 -2.12
C THR A 188 40.28 -29.46 -3.52
N ALA A 189 40.02 -28.15 -3.64
CA ALA A 189 40.17 -27.37 -4.87
C ALA A 189 41.46 -26.52 -4.88
N ASN A 190 42.33 -26.68 -3.87
CA ASN A 190 43.62 -25.97 -3.71
C ASN A 190 43.56 -24.43 -3.78
N ILE A 191 42.43 -23.83 -3.39
CA ILE A 191 42.19 -22.38 -3.42
C ILE A 191 43.11 -21.71 -2.38
N ARG A 192 44.12 -20.94 -2.80
CA ARG A 192 45.12 -20.34 -1.89
C ARG A 192 44.62 -19.09 -1.17
N SER A 193 43.67 -18.37 -1.77
CA SER A 193 43.04 -17.17 -1.24
C SER A 193 41.67 -16.95 -1.87
N VAL A 194 40.77 -16.30 -1.14
CA VAL A 194 39.45 -15.86 -1.60
C VAL A 194 39.33 -14.37 -1.29
N LEU A 195 38.99 -13.53 -2.28
CA LEU A 195 38.84 -12.08 -2.14
C LEU A 195 40.00 -11.45 -1.33
N PHE A 196 41.23 -11.70 -1.77
CA PHE A 196 42.50 -11.31 -1.13
C PHE A 196 42.82 -11.95 0.24
N VAL A 197 41.84 -12.52 0.95
CA VAL A 197 42.04 -13.25 2.22
C VAL A 197 42.73 -14.59 1.97
N ARG A 198 43.87 -14.83 2.63
CA ARG A 198 44.63 -16.11 2.52
C ARG A 198 43.88 -17.26 3.19
N ARG A 199 43.96 -18.47 2.63
CA ARG A 199 43.34 -19.72 3.16
C ARG A 199 43.55 -19.89 4.66
N VAL A 200 44.78 -19.64 5.14
CA VAL A 200 45.14 -19.77 6.57
C VAL A 200 44.28 -18.89 7.47
N VAL A 201 44.00 -17.65 7.08
CA VAL A 201 43.16 -16.73 7.87
C VAL A 201 41.72 -17.24 7.93
N ILE A 202 41.16 -17.68 6.80
CA ILE A 202 39.80 -18.23 6.73
C ILE A 202 39.68 -19.48 7.62
N VAL A 203 40.64 -20.41 7.54
CA VAL A 203 40.67 -21.67 8.29
C VAL A 203 40.90 -21.46 9.79
N VAL A 204 41.52 -20.34 10.20
CA VAL A 204 41.66 -19.97 11.62
C VAL A 204 40.43 -19.23 12.14
N VAL A 205 39.86 -18.29 11.37
CA VAL A 205 38.71 -17.47 11.82
C VAL A 205 37.40 -18.27 11.87
N LEU A 206 37.16 -19.20 10.92
CA LEU A 206 35.93 -19.99 10.88
C LEU A 206 35.67 -20.79 12.18
N PRO A 207 36.64 -21.54 12.75
CA PRO A 207 36.46 -22.20 14.04
C PRO A 207 36.13 -21.26 15.21
N PHE A 208 36.72 -20.06 15.27
CA PHE A 208 36.39 -19.09 16.31
C PHE A 208 34.97 -18.53 16.14
N PHE A 209 34.54 -18.28 14.90
CA PHE A 209 33.16 -17.87 14.61
C PHE A 209 32.16 -18.97 14.95
N LEU A 210 32.42 -20.22 14.54
CA LEU A 210 31.63 -21.40 14.93
C LEU A 210 31.50 -21.50 16.45
N LEU A 211 32.61 -21.41 17.19
CA LEU A 211 32.61 -21.50 18.65
C LEU A 211 31.79 -20.36 19.29
N GLY A 212 31.93 -19.13 18.80
CA GLY A 212 31.17 -17.98 19.29
C GLY A 212 29.67 -18.12 19.06
N MET A 213 29.25 -18.52 17.85
CA MET A 213 27.83 -18.73 17.53
C MET A 213 27.24 -19.93 18.27
N THR A 214 27.97 -21.04 18.42
CA THR A 214 27.54 -22.19 19.22
C THR A 214 27.41 -21.82 20.69
N LEU A 215 28.34 -21.04 21.25
CA LEU A 215 28.27 -20.57 22.63
C LEU A 215 27.09 -19.63 22.86
N TYR A 216 26.86 -18.67 21.95
CA TYR A 216 25.68 -17.79 21.97
C TYR A 216 24.39 -18.61 21.93
N GLY A 217 24.27 -19.53 20.97
CA GLY A 217 23.08 -20.36 20.79
C GLY A 217 22.84 -21.34 21.94
N ALA A 218 23.89 -21.83 22.60
CA ALA A 218 23.75 -22.68 23.79
C ALA A 218 23.31 -21.88 25.04
N LEU A 219 23.88 -20.68 25.25
CA LEU A 219 23.60 -19.83 26.42
C LEU A 219 22.26 -19.08 26.34
N LYS A 220 21.71 -18.84 25.13
CA LYS A 220 20.40 -18.20 24.97
C LYS A 220 19.29 -19.11 25.52
N SER A 221 18.36 -18.56 26.30
CA SER A 221 17.24 -19.33 26.86
C SER A 221 16.29 -19.81 25.75
N ASP A 222 15.87 -21.07 25.79
CA ASP A 222 14.74 -21.59 25.00
C ASP A 222 13.38 -21.11 25.55
N THR A 223 13.35 -20.64 26.80
CA THR A 223 12.13 -20.16 27.45
C THR A 223 12.12 -18.65 27.55
N VAL A 224 11.08 -18.03 26.97
CA VAL A 224 10.69 -16.66 27.29
C VAL A 224 10.19 -16.63 28.74
N LYS A 225 10.54 -15.58 29.49
CA LYS A 225 10.12 -15.44 30.90
C LYS A 225 8.70 -14.85 30.97
N GLY A 226 7.71 -15.74 30.95
CA GLY A 226 6.30 -15.39 30.78
C GLY A 226 5.85 -15.66 29.34
N HIS A 227 4.55 -15.85 29.15
CA HIS A 227 4.00 -16.12 27.82
C HIS A 227 3.77 -14.78 27.09
N PRO A 228 4.21 -14.55 25.84
CA PRO A 228 4.14 -13.22 25.19
C PRO A 228 2.76 -12.56 25.22
N LEU A 229 1.69 -13.35 25.08
CA LEU A 229 0.29 -12.90 25.23
C LEU A 229 0.00 -12.19 26.56
N GLU A 230 0.65 -12.53 27.67
CA GLU A 230 0.48 -11.87 28.97
C GLU A 230 0.96 -10.42 28.90
N ARG A 231 2.09 -10.19 28.22
CA ARG A 231 2.65 -8.85 27.97
C ARG A 231 1.72 -8.06 27.05
N GLU A 232 1.18 -8.66 25.99
CA GLU A 232 0.29 -7.94 25.07
C GLU A 232 -1.09 -7.64 25.69
N ILE A 233 -1.65 -8.54 26.51
CA ILE A 233 -2.86 -8.25 27.29
C ILE A 233 -2.61 -7.09 28.27
N TYR A 234 -1.42 -7.05 28.91
CA TYR A 234 -1.04 -5.93 29.78
C TYR A 234 -0.88 -4.62 29.00
N ASN A 235 -0.14 -4.64 27.88
CA ASN A 235 0.07 -3.49 26.98
C ASN A 235 -1.27 -2.93 26.47
N ALA A 236 -2.16 -3.80 25.99
CA ALA A 236 -3.49 -3.42 25.48
C ALA A 236 -4.34 -2.75 26.56
N ARG A 237 -4.36 -3.29 27.80
CA ARG A 237 -5.06 -2.68 28.94
C ARG A 237 -4.49 -1.31 29.30
N VAL A 238 -3.17 -1.19 29.42
CA VAL A 238 -2.50 0.08 29.76
C VAL A 238 -2.70 1.15 28.68
N ASN A 239 -2.70 0.74 27.40
CA ASN A 239 -2.96 1.64 26.29
C ASN A 239 -4.44 2.06 26.22
N GLY A 240 -5.38 1.14 26.46
CA GLY A 240 -6.80 1.44 26.56
C GLY A 240 -7.13 2.40 27.71
N ASP A 241 -6.58 2.17 28.90
CA ASP A 241 -6.69 3.07 30.06
C ASP A 241 -6.13 4.47 29.77
N ARG A 242 -4.98 4.55 29.06
CA ARG A 242 -4.36 5.83 28.68
C ARG A 242 -5.23 6.58 27.67
N TRP A 243 -5.68 5.87 26.62
CA TRP A 243 -6.54 6.41 25.58
C TRP A 243 -7.86 6.92 26.14
N LEU A 244 -8.52 6.15 27.01
CA LEU A 244 -9.79 6.53 27.63
C LEU A 244 -9.65 7.83 28.44
N ARG A 245 -8.56 7.99 29.20
CA ARG A 245 -8.28 9.23 29.96
C ARG A 245 -8.04 10.43 29.03
N GLN A 246 -7.37 10.22 27.90
CA GLN A 246 -7.14 11.27 26.90
C GLN A 246 -8.42 11.66 26.15
N ALA A 247 -9.28 10.68 25.83
CA ALA A 247 -10.54 10.86 25.12
C ALA A 247 -11.64 11.55 25.96
N SER A 248 -11.57 11.42 27.29
CA SER A 248 -12.55 11.97 28.25
C SER A 248 -12.15 13.31 28.90
N THR A 249 -11.09 13.97 28.43
CA THR A 249 -10.54 15.22 29.01
C THR A 249 -11.53 16.40 29.06
N SER A 250 -12.55 16.43 28.19
CA SER A 250 -13.29 17.65 27.85
C SER A 250 -14.54 17.89 28.71
N ASP A 251 -14.33 18.08 30.01
CA ASP A 251 -15.38 18.22 31.03
C ASP A 251 -16.23 19.51 30.95
N SER A 252 -15.84 20.50 30.13
CA SER A 252 -16.66 21.69 29.85
C SER A 252 -16.54 22.14 28.39
N LEU A 253 -17.54 22.86 27.88
CA LEU A 253 -17.58 23.39 26.51
C LEU A 253 -16.33 24.23 26.16
N ARG A 254 -15.82 25.04 27.09
CA ARG A 254 -14.58 25.83 26.89
C ARG A 254 -13.38 24.90 26.66
N ILE A 255 -13.22 23.87 27.51
CA ILE A 255 -12.12 22.90 27.38
C ILE A 255 -12.28 22.11 26.07
N ALA A 256 -13.50 21.69 25.70
CA ALA A 256 -13.75 21.02 24.42
C ALA A 256 -13.37 21.91 23.21
N ALA A 257 -13.66 23.21 23.27
CA ALA A 257 -13.29 24.17 22.21
C ALA A 257 -11.78 24.48 22.14
N GLU A 258 -11.07 24.38 23.27
CA GLU A 258 -9.62 24.49 23.35
C GLU A 258 -8.94 23.22 22.81
N VAL A 259 -9.35 22.05 23.30
CA VAL A 259 -8.89 20.72 22.86
C VAL A 259 -9.16 20.49 21.36
N TYR A 260 -10.31 20.95 20.85
CA TYR A 260 -10.60 20.95 19.42
C TYR A 260 -9.55 21.77 18.65
N GLN A 261 -9.26 23.00 19.07
CA GLN A 261 -8.26 23.83 18.40
C GLN A 261 -6.85 23.22 18.44
N GLU A 262 -6.46 22.61 19.56
CA GLU A 262 -5.16 21.93 19.68
C GLU A 262 -5.04 20.74 18.71
N ARG A 263 -6.06 19.87 18.65
CA ARG A 263 -6.07 18.68 17.79
C ARG A 263 -6.19 19.03 16.30
N HIS A 264 -6.98 20.04 15.95
CA HIS A 264 -7.33 20.37 14.57
C HIS A 264 -6.47 21.51 13.97
N TYR A 265 -5.17 21.57 14.34
CA TYR A 265 -4.18 22.51 13.80
C TYR A 265 -4.53 24.01 13.95
N GLY A 266 -5.29 24.36 15.00
CA GLY A 266 -5.78 25.70 15.26
C GLY A 266 -7.09 26.06 14.54
N ARG A 267 -7.81 25.09 13.97
CA ARG A 267 -9.16 25.27 13.41
C ARG A 267 -10.14 25.57 14.54
N LEU A 268 -10.96 26.62 14.39
CA LEU A 268 -12.07 26.88 15.32
C LEU A 268 -13.10 25.74 15.24
N PRO A 269 -13.83 25.44 16.32
CA PRO A 269 -14.95 24.50 16.28
C PRO A 269 -16.00 24.89 15.23
N PRO A 270 -16.74 23.92 14.66
CA PRO A 270 -17.79 24.21 13.69
C PRO A 270 -18.96 24.99 14.32
N PRO A 271 -19.82 25.61 13.50
CA PRO A 271 -21.11 26.12 13.96
C PRO A 271 -21.90 25.04 14.72
N ASN A 272 -22.63 25.45 15.77
CA ASN A 272 -23.43 24.57 16.63
C ASN A 272 -22.62 23.50 17.41
N PHE A 273 -21.30 23.69 17.60
CA PHE A 273 -20.48 22.81 18.45
C PHE A 273 -20.92 22.81 19.92
N ASP A 274 -21.53 23.89 20.40
CA ASP A 274 -22.21 23.97 21.69
C ASP A 274 -23.42 23.02 21.77
N LYS A 275 -24.25 22.97 20.72
CA LYS A 275 -25.38 22.01 20.62
C LYS A 275 -24.88 20.56 20.58
N TRP A 276 -23.79 20.28 19.85
CA TRP A 276 -23.12 18.97 19.87
C TRP A 276 -22.66 18.61 21.29
N TYR A 277 -22.01 19.55 22.00
CA TYR A 277 -21.53 19.32 23.36
C TYR A 277 -22.68 18.99 24.32
N GLU A 278 -23.77 19.76 24.28
CA GLU A 278 -24.98 19.51 25.08
C GLU A 278 -25.57 18.12 24.79
N PHE A 279 -25.82 17.80 23.52
CA PHE A 279 -26.35 16.51 23.06
C PHE A 279 -25.48 15.31 23.50
N ALA A 280 -24.15 15.45 23.40
CA ALA A 280 -23.21 14.42 23.82
C ALA A 280 -23.21 14.22 25.34
N LYS A 281 -23.31 15.30 26.14
CA LYS A 281 -23.37 15.21 27.61
C LYS A 281 -24.72 14.68 28.11
N GLU A 282 -25.84 15.06 27.49
CA GLU A 282 -27.18 14.52 27.82
C GLU A 282 -27.23 13.00 27.62
N ARG A 283 -26.70 12.53 26.48
CA ARG A 283 -26.57 11.09 26.15
C ARG A 283 -25.46 10.38 26.93
N LYS A 284 -24.79 11.06 27.86
CA LYS A 284 -23.69 10.53 28.71
C LYS A 284 -22.53 9.94 27.89
N SER A 285 -22.21 10.53 26.74
CA SER A 285 -21.05 10.12 25.95
C SER A 285 -19.78 10.31 26.76
N VAL A 286 -18.95 9.27 26.80
CA VAL A 286 -17.63 9.29 27.45
C VAL A 286 -16.59 10.03 26.58
N ILE A 287 -16.90 10.22 25.29
CA ILE A 287 -16.03 10.83 24.29
C ILE A 287 -16.77 12.01 23.65
N ILE A 288 -16.13 13.19 23.64
CA ILE A 288 -16.74 14.45 23.17
C ILE A 288 -16.10 14.96 21.88
N ASP A 289 -14.79 14.79 21.72
CA ASP A 289 -13.97 15.45 20.70
C ASP A 289 -12.75 14.61 20.24
N HIS A 290 -12.74 13.31 20.55
CA HIS A 290 -11.62 12.41 20.23
C HIS A 290 -12.00 11.40 19.14
N PHE A 291 -12.16 11.92 17.93
CA PHE A 291 -12.61 11.18 16.75
C PHE A 291 -11.55 11.21 15.64
N GLU A 292 -10.40 10.56 15.89
CA GLU A 292 -9.22 10.66 15.02
C GLU A 292 -9.51 10.19 13.58
N GLN A 293 -10.27 9.11 13.41
CA GLN A 293 -10.75 8.59 12.12
C GLN A 293 -11.51 9.65 11.30
N MET A 294 -12.36 10.44 11.95
CA MET A 294 -13.15 11.48 11.29
C MET A 294 -12.26 12.65 10.85
N GLU A 295 -11.22 12.99 11.61
CA GLU A 295 -10.26 13.99 11.17
C GLU A 295 -9.37 13.47 10.04
N SER A 296 -8.85 12.24 10.10
CA SER A 296 -8.03 11.69 9.02
C SER A 296 -8.79 11.63 7.70
N ASP A 297 -10.08 11.30 7.75
CA ASP A 297 -10.93 11.18 6.58
C ASP A 297 -11.31 12.55 6.00
N ILE A 298 -11.58 13.56 6.83
CA ILE A 298 -12.04 14.88 6.38
C ILE A 298 -10.88 15.86 6.09
N LEU A 299 -9.71 15.71 6.72
CA LEU A 299 -8.55 16.61 6.58
C LEU A 299 -8.07 16.86 5.13
N PRO A 300 -8.06 15.88 4.20
CA PRO A 300 -7.73 16.14 2.81
C PRO A 300 -8.68 17.15 2.16
N PHE A 301 -9.99 17.04 2.42
CA PHE A 301 -11.02 17.90 1.82
C PHE A 301 -10.94 19.36 2.30
N TRP A 302 -10.41 19.62 3.50
CA TRP A 302 -10.06 20.98 3.97
C TRP A 302 -8.94 21.67 3.16
N GLY A 303 -8.25 20.91 2.30
CA GLY A 303 -7.28 21.42 1.32
C GLY A 303 -7.83 21.62 -0.09
N MET A 304 -9.09 21.24 -0.36
CA MET A 304 -9.75 21.41 -1.65
C MET A 304 -10.49 22.76 -1.73
N LYS A 305 -10.88 23.13 -2.96
CA LYS A 305 -11.78 24.26 -3.20
C LYS A 305 -13.24 23.81 -3.04
N PRO A 306 -14.11 24.56 -2.34
CA PRO A 306 -15.53 24.22 -2.21
C PRO A 306 -16.25 24.05 -3.56
N GLU A 307 -15.82 24.81 -4.58
CA GLU A 307 -16.37 24.74 -5.93
C GLU A 307 -16.05 23.39 -6.60
N THR A 308 -14.87 22.82 -6.35
CA THR A 308 -14.47 21.50 -6.86
C THR A 308 -15.32 20.39 -6.25
N ILE A 309 -15.59 20.44 -4.94
CA ILE A 309 -16.43 19.46 -4.24
C ILE A 309 -17.87 19.51 -4.78
N ARG A 310 -18.46 20.70 -4.90
CA ARG A 310 -19.80 20.89 -5.48
C ARG A 310 -19.86 20.37 -6.93
N LYS A 311 -18.87 20.70 -7.75
CA LYS A 311 -18.77 20.21 -9.13
C LYS A 311 -18.73 18.68 -9.19
N ALA A 312 -17.98 18.02 -8.32
CA ALA A 312 -17.94 16.56 -8.25
C ALA A 312 -19.31 15.95 -7.89
N TYR A 313 -20.04 16.57 -6.95
CA TYR A 313 -21.39 16.13 -6.56
C TYR A 313 -22.43 16.25 -7.69
N ASP A 314 -22.33 17.29 -8.51
CA ASP A 314 -23.33 17.54 -9.58
C ASP A 314 -22.94 16.89 -10.92
N GLU A 315 -21.64 16.78 -11.25
CA GLU A 315 -21.18 16.24 -12.54
C GLU A 315 -20.63 14.81 -12.51
N ARG A 316 -20.08 14.32 -11.38
CA ARG A 316 -19.39 13.02 -11.30
C ARG A 316 -20.19 11.96 -10.56
N ILE A 317 -20.65 12.26 -9.34
CA ILE A 317 -21.43 11.33 -8.50
C ILE A 317 -22.66 10.73 -9.21
N PRO A 318 -23.47 11.48 -10.00
CA PRO A 318 -24.64 10.90 -10.67
C PRO A 318 -24.33 9.91 -11.80
N LYS A 319 -23.05 9.74 -12.17
CA LYS A 319 -22.58 8.81 -13.20
C LYS A 319 -21.96 7.54 -12.60
N GLU A 320 -21.85 7.46 -11.27
CA GLU A 320 -21.26 6.32 -10.57
C GLU A 320 -22.29 5.20 -10.31
N PRO A 321 -21.98 3.92 -10.60
CA PRO A 321 -22.88 2.80 -10.33
C PRO A 321 -23.00 2.55 -8.82
N ARG A 322 -24.13 2.02 -8.33
CA ARG A 322 -24.38 1.73 -6.89
C ARG A 322 -24.02 2.90 -5.94
N MET A 323 -24.43 4.12 -6.29
CA MET A 323 -24.35 5.30 -5.42
C MET A 323 -25.75 5.82 -5.07
N ALA A 324 -25.91 6.32 -3.85
CA ALA A 324 -27.02 7.19 -3.47
C ALA A 324 -26.50 8.57 -3.05
N VAL A 325 -27.41 9.53 -2.90
CA VAL A 325 -27.15 10.85 -2.33
C VAL A 325 -28.23 11.13 -1.30
N VAL A 326 -27.82 11.25 -0.04
CA VAL A 326 -28.64 11.88 1.01
C VAL A 326 -28.53 13.39 0.82
N THR A 327 -29.67 14.07 0.74
CA THR A 327 -29.76 15.53 0.63
C THR A 327 -30.41 16.07 1.89
N ILE A 328 -29.73 17.02 2.53
CA ILE A 328 -30.25 17.80 3.65
C ILE A 328 -30.55 19.19 3.10
N GLN A 329 -31.81 19.62 3.21
CA GLN A 329 -32.27 20.94 2.76
C GLN A 329 -33.46 21.37 3.62
N ASP A 330 -33.56 22.66 3.96
CA ASP A 330 -34.70 23.23 4.70
C ASP A 330 -35.00 22.46 6.01
N LYS A 331 -33.94 22.02 6.69
CA LYS A 331 -33.95 21.19 7.92
C LYS A 331 -34.67 19.84 7.79
N LYS A 332 -34.71 19.27 6.58
CA LYS A 332 -35.20 17.92 6.28
C LYS A 332 -34.11 17.11 5.61
N ALA A 333 -34.11 15.80 5.82
CA ALA A 333 -33.20 14.87 5.16
C ALA A 333 -34.01 13.89 4.29
N ILE A 334 -33.55 13.66 3.06
CA ILE A 334 -34.15 12.71 2.10
C ILE A 334 -33.05 12.00 1.31
N HIS A 335 -33.33 10.83 0.71
CA HIS A 335 -32.40 10.15 -0.21
C HIS A 335 -32.97 10.04 -1.62
N ASN A 336 -32.10 10.01 -2.63
CA ASN A 336 -32.50 9.83 -4.03
C ASN A 336 -32.70 8.36 -4.48
N TYR A 337 -32.45 7.39 -3.59
CA TYR A 337 -32.59 5.95 -3.90
C TYR A 337 -34.07 5.54 -3.99
N MET A 338 -34.43 4.76 -5.02
CA MET A 338 -35.84 4.49 -5.39
C MET A 338 -36.22 3.00 -5.44
N TRP A 339 -35.25 2.08 -5.27
CA TRP A 339 -35.53 0.64 -5.21
C TRP A 339 -35.86 0.22 -3.78
N ASP A 340 -36.64 -0.83 -3.62
CA ASP A 340 -37.07 -1.36 -2.32
C ASP A 340 -36.21 -2.59 -1.96
N ASP A 341 -35.12 -2.36 -1.23
CA ASP A 341 -34.12 -3.36 -0.85
C ASP A 341 -33.40 -3.00 0.47
N GLU A 342 -32.40 -3.80 0.87
CA GLU A 342 -31.57 -3.56 2.06
C GLU A 342 -30.83 -2.21 2.04
N ASN A 343 -30.45 -1.70 0.86
CA ASN A 343 -29.81 -0.38 0.74
C ASN A 343 -30.83 0.73 1.04
N LYS A 344 -32.10 0.54 0.66
CA LYS A 344 -33.17 1.45 1.05
C LYS A 344 -33.39 1.42 2.57
N LYS A 345 -33.51 0.25 3.21
CA LYS A 345 -33.62 0.12 4.68
C LYS A 345 -32.47 0.84 5.39
N MET A 346 -31.24 0.65 4.91
CA MET A 346 -30.03 1.28 5.43
C MET A 346 -30.07 2.81 5.28
N LEU A 347 -30.56 3.32 4.15
CA LEU A 347 -30.72 4.76 3.92
C LEU A 347 -31.86 5.36 4.76
N ASP A 348 -33.03 4.69 4.86
CA ASP A 348 -34.14 5.10 5.74
C ASP A 348 -33.65 5.23 7.20
N ALA A 349 -32.94 4.22 7.71
CA ALA A 349 -32.37 4.24 9.06
C ALA A 349 -31.32 5.36 9.25
N MET A 350 -30.55 5.70 8.21
CA MET A 350 -29.65 6.86 8.23
C MET A 350 -30.42 8.18 8.27
N ILE A 351 -31.53 8.29 7.54
CA ILE A 351 -32.42 9.47 7.57
C ILE A 351 -33.06 9.63 8.97
N ASP A 352 -33.56 8.55 9.58
CA ASP A 352 -34.12 8.59 10.93
C ASP A 352 -33.09 8.87 12.03
N MET A 353 -31.85 8.41 11.87
CA MET A 353 -30.74 8.87 12.71
C MET A 353 -30.54 10.38 12.59
N ILE A 354 -30.50 10.91 11.36
CA ILE A 354 -30.30 12.35 11.09
C ILE A 354 -31.48 13.18 11.60
N HIS A 355 -32.72 12.69 11.53
CA HIS A 355 -33.91 13.37 12.08
C HIS A 355 -33.74 13.78 13.54
N GLY A 356 -32.96 13.03 14.34
CA GLY A 356 -32.67 13.35 15.74
C GLY A 356 -31.77 14.59 15.98
N PHE A 357 -31.21 15.21 14.94
CA PHE A 357 -30.36 16.42 15.05
C PHE A 357 -30.39 17.33 13.80
N VAL A 358 -31.25 17.07 12.83
CA VAL A 358 -31.29 17.76 11.51
C VAL A 358 -31.51 19.27 11.63
N GLU A 359 -32.18 19.75 12.68
CA GLU A 359 -32.40 21.18 12.92
C GLU A 359 -31.09 21.97 13.12
N HIS A 360 -30.01 21.33 13.58
CA HIS A 360 -28.70 21.95 13.78
C HIS A 360 -27.78 21.84 12.55
N LEU A 361 -28.18 21.12 11.50
CA LEU A 361 -27.36 20.92 10.29
C LEU A 361 -27.57 22.05 9.27
N SER A 362 -26.57 22.23 8.40
CA SER A 362 -26.67 23.11 7.21
C SER A 362 -27.09 22.30 5.98
N ASP A 363 -27.61 22.98 4.96
CA ASP A 363 -27.96 22.34 3.69
C ASP A 363 -26.72 21.72 3.02
N MET A 364 -26.81 20.44 2.65
CA MET A 364 -25.69 19.67 2.09
C MET A 364 -26.14 18.43 1.31
N LYS A 365 -25.26 17.93 0.44
CA LYS A 365 -25.37 16.62 -0.22
C LYS A 365 -24.31 15.68 0.36
N ILE A 366 -24.69 14.44 0.63
CA ILE A 366 -23.84 13.39 1.21
C ILE A 366 -23.91 12.16 0.28
N PRO A 367 -22.93 11.95 -0.61
CA PRO A 367 -22.89 10.77 -1.47
C PRO A 367 -22.58 9.51 -0.67
N ILE A 368 -23.44 8.50 -0.76
CA ILE A 368 -23.31 7.22 -0.05
C ILE A 368 -22.92 6.12 -1.05
N ASN A 369 -21.81 5.45 -0.76
CA ASN A 369 -21.39 4.23 -1.44
C ASN A 369 -22.30 3.06 -1.02
N LEU A 370 -23.06 2.53 -1.97
CA LEU A 370 -23.91 1.34 -1.78
C LEU A 370 -23.22 0.06 -2.28
N ALA A 371 -21.88 0.06 -2.33
CA ALA A 371 -21.07 -1.12 -2.58
C ALA A 371 -20.24 -1.48 -1.33
N ASP A 372 -19.97 -2.76 -1.22
CA ASP A 372 -19.39 -3.41 -0.03
C ASP A 372 -17.87 -3.16 0.02
N GLN A 373 -17.29 -2.78 -1.13
CA GLN A 373 -15.91 -2.33 -1.32
C GLN A 373 -15.82 -0.78 -1.33
N PRO A 374 -14.75 -0.18 -0.76
CA PRO A 374 -14.46 1.25 -0.86
C PRO A 374 -14.09 1.66 -2.30
N ARG A 375 -14.08 2.97 -2.59
CA ARG A 375 -13.94 3.50 -3.95
C ARG A 375 -12.84 4.52 -4.17
N VAL A 376 -12.61 5.42 -3.24
CA VAL A 376 -11.75 6.59 -3.47
C VAL A 376 -10.31 6.16 -3.21
N LEU A 377 -9.50 6.05 -4.27
CA LEU A 377 -8.14 5.54 -4.21
C LEU A 377 -7.19 6.59 -4.82
N THR A 378 -7.00 7.69 -4.10
CA THR A 378 -6.25 8.86 -4.59
C THR A 378 -4.74 8.56 -4.56
N PRO A 379 -4.00 8.81 -5.66
CA PRO A 379 -2.54 8.71 -5.65
C PRO A 379 -1.88 9.56 -4.55
N TRP A 380 -0.81 9.04 -3.98
CA TRP A 380 -0.15 9.60 -2.78
C TRP A 380 0.18 11.10 -2.90
N THR A 381 0.69 11.49 -4.07
CA THR A 381 1.14 12.85 -4.39
C THR A 381 0.00 13.87 -4.35
N ASP A 382 -1.20 13.49 -4.82
CA ASP A 382 -2.39 14.32 -4.77
C ASP A 382 -2.97 14.37 -3.36
N LEU A 383 -3.08 13.21 -2.69
CA LEU A 383 -3.61 13.10 -1.32
C LEU A 383 -2.77 13.92 -0.31
N ILE A 384 -1.44 13.83 -0.37
CA ILE A 384 -0.54 14.61 0.48
C ILE A 384 -0.58 16.09 0.15
N ARG A 385 -0.74 16.49 -1.13
CA ARG A 385 -0.93 17.90 -1.50
C ARG A 385 -2.18 18.49 -0.83
N TYR A 386 -3.31 17.79 -0.91
CA TYR A 386 -4.56 18.23 -0.28
C TYR A 386 -4.47 18.21 1.25
N THR A 387 -3.97 17.14 1.86
CA THR A 387 -3.76 17.04 3.32
C THR A 387 -2.86 18.17 3.85
N LYS A 388 -1.77 18.50 3.15
CA LYS A 388 -0.86 19.60 3.51
C LYS A 388 -1.51 20.97 3.31
N ALA A 389 -2.43 21.13 2.36
CA ALA A 389 -3.23 22.35 2.23
C ALA A 389 -4.24 22.47 3.38
N GLY A 390 -4.93 21.39 3.77
CA GLY A 390 -5.87 21.36 4.91
C GLY A 390 -5.22 21.73 6.24
N ARG A 391 -4.07 21.12 6.56
CA ARG A 391 -3.28 21.48 7.78
C ARG A 391 -2.84 22.95 7.83
N ASN A 392 -2.82 23.65 6.68
CA ASN A 392 -2.42 25.06 6.59
C ASN A 392 -3.62 26.02 6.45
N SER A 393 -4.80 25.57 6.02
CA SER A 393 -5.99 26.42 5.94
C SER A 393 -6.45 26.85 7.34
N SER A 394 -6.41 25.95 8.34
CA SER A 394 -6.66 26.26 9.77
C SER A 394 -5.85 27.47 10.27
N LYS A 395 -4.55 27.52 9.96
CA LYS A 395 -3.65 28.63 10.34
C LYS A 395 -4.04 29.95 9.67
N LYS A 396 -4.54 29.86 8.43
CA LYS A 396 -5.00 31.02 7.66
C LYS A 396 -6.29 31.61 8.23
N PHE A 397 -7.23 30.76 8.67
CA PHE A 397 -8.44 31.22 9.36
C PHE A 397 -8.13 31.91 10.70
N LYS A 398 -7.19 31.40 11.50
CA LYS A 398 -6.78 32.04 12.77
C LYS A 398 -6.22 33.46 12.59
N LEU A 399 -5.48 33.70 11.51
CA LEU A 399 -4.97 35.02 11.12
C LEU A 399 -6.03 35.97 10.54
N LEU A 400 -7.17 35.44 10.07
CA LEU A 400 -8.30 36.26 9.62
C LEU A 400 -9.23 36.60 10.80
N SER A 401 -9.48 35.65 11.72
CA SER A 401 -10.29 35.87 12.92
C SER A 401 -9.72 37.00 13.80
N SER A 402 -8.42 36.93 14.10
CA SER A 402 -7.74 37.94 14.95
C SER A 402 -7.80 39.36 14.37
N ARG A 403 -7.69 39.51 13.04
CA ARG A 403 -7.82 40.81 12.37
C ARG A 403 -9.25 41.34 12.34
N SER A 404 -10.25 40.47 12.36
CA SER A 404 -11.66 40.86 12.50
C SER A 404 -11.97 41.37 13.90
N GLU A 405 -11.43 40.74 14.94
CA GLU A 405 -11.54 41.17 16.34
C GLU A 405 -10.83 42.52 16.56
N GLU A 406 -9.61 42.67 16.03
CA GLU A 406 -8.83 43.91 16.09
C GLU A 406 -9.54 45.08 15.36
N SER A 407 -10.29 44.79 14.29
CA SER A 407 -11.12 45.76 13.56
C SER A 407 -12.44 46.12 14.25
N ALA A 408 -12.84 45.43 15.32
CA ALA A 408 -14.06 45.74 16.08
C ALA A 408 -13.85 46.79 17.19
N GLY A 409 -12.59 47.09 17.54
CA GLY A 409 -12.23 48.06 18.58
C GLY A 409 -11.96 49.48 18.04
N GLY A 410 -12.99 50.17 17.52
CA GLY A 410 -12.88 51.51 16.91
C GLY A 410 -13.67 52.61 17.62
N SER A 411 -13.08 53.81 17.75
CA SER A 411 -13.69 55.01 18.35
C SER A 411 -14.64 55.76 17.37
N PRO A 412 -15.55 56.64 17.85
CA PRO A 412 -16.60 57.24 17.01
C PRO A 412 -16.09 58.26 15.94
N PRO A 413 -16.89 58.53 14.89
CA PRO A 413 -16.42 59.18 13.65
C PRO A 413 -16.52 60.72 13.61
N GLU A 414 -15.73 61.32 12.72
CA GLU A 414 -15.83 62.73 12.29
C GLU A 414 -16.44 62.89 10.87
N PRO A 415 -16.85 64.11 10.43
CA PRO A 415 -17.91 64.27 9.42
C PRO A 415 -17.47 64.33 7.93
N PRO A 416 -18.40 64.15 6.98
CA PRO A 416 -18.12 64.08 5.53
C PRO A 416 -18.23 65.44 4.79
N LYS A 417 -17.65 65.52 3.58
CA LYS A 417 -17.91 66.51 2.50
C LYS A 417 -17.46 65.94 1.12
N PRO A 418 -17.95 66.45 -0.05
CA PRO A 418 -18.68 65.55 -0.94
C PRO A 418 -18.45 65.71 -2.48
N ASP A 419 -19.17 64.86 -3.24
CA ASP A 419 -19.70 64.99 -4.62
C ASP A 419 -18.78 65.23 -5.84
N ALA A 420 -18.83 64.28 -6.80
CA ALA A 420 -18.86 64.53 -8.26
C ALA A 420 -19.33 63.26 -9.04
N ALA A 421 -20.19 63.43 -10.05
CA ALA A 421 -20.68 62.41 -11.02
C ALA A 421 -21.48 63.13 -12.16
N PRO A 422 -22.01 62.47 -13.22
CA PRO A 422 -21.70 61.17 -13.86
C PRO A 422 -21.44 61.29 -15.39
N GLU A 423 -21.19 60.17 -16.09
CA GLU A 423 -21.49 59.83 -17.53
C GLU A 423 -20.63 58.59 -17.92
N GLY A 424 -20.95 57.70 -18.88
CA GLY A 424 -22.11 57.50 -19.78
C GLY A 424 -22.04 56.10 -20.44
N GLN A 425 -23.07 55.66 -21.19
CA GLN A 425 -23.20 54.28 -21.72
C GLN A 425 -22.60 54.05 -23.13
N LYS A 426 -22.18 52.80 -23.43
CA LYS A 426 -22.45 52.12 -24.74
C LYS A 426 -22.19 50.60 -24.72
N GLN A 427 -22.64 49.92 -25.78
CA GLN A 427 -22.71 48.45 -25.96
C GLN A 427 -21.81 47.99 -27.12
N GLU A 428 -21.41 46.71 -27.13
CA GLU A 428 -21.15 45.95 -28.37
C GLU A 428 -21.22 44.42 -28.14
N GLU A 429 -21.47 43.63 -29.20
CA GLU A 429 -21.72 42.17 -29.18
C GLU A 429 -20.61 41.35 -29.90
N PRO A 430 -20.49 40.03 -29.64
CA PRO A 430 -19.44 39.17 -30.20
C PRO A 430 -19.82 38.51 -31.56
N PRO A 431 -18.83 38.13 -32.40
CA PRO A 431 -19.08 37.51 -33.70
C PRO A 431 -19.17 35.96 -33.69
N LYS A 432 -20.21 35.49 -34.37
CA LYS A 432 -20.47 34.22 -35.09
C LYS A 432 -19.35 33.16 -35.23
N GLN A 433 -19.79 31.89 -35.26
CA GLN A 433 -19.21 30.81 -36.08
C GLN A 433 -20.28 30.24 -37.03
N GLU A 434 -19.86 29.54 -38.10
CA GLU A 434 -20.74 29.09 -39.19
C GLU A 434 -20.96 27.56 -39.26
N GLU A 435 -22.08 27.22 -39.89
CA GLU A 435 -22.60 25.94 -40.39
C GLU A 435 -21.59 24.98 -41.09
N SER A 436 -21.85 23.66 -41.28
CA SER A 436 -22.92 22.73 -40.83
C SER A 436 -22.40 21.25 -40.90
N LYS A 437 -23.00 20.15 -41.42
CA LYS A 437 -24.23 19.83 -42.21
C LYS A 437 -24.54 18.31 -42.21
N GLN A 438 -25.73 17.96 -42.73
CA GLN A 438 -26.24 16.62 -43.11
C GLN A 438 -26.52 15.61 -41.95
N GLU A 439 -27.56 14.76 -42.00
CA GLU A 439 -28.60 14.53 -43.03
C GLU A 439 -29.97 14.15 -42.40
N ILE A 440 -31.05 14.06 -43.21
CA ILE A 440 -32.45 13.89 -42.75
C ILE A 440 -33.21 12.95 -43.70
N GLN A 441 -34.06 12.03 -43.19
CA GLN A 441 -35.44 11.66 -43.67
C GLN A 441 -35.92 10.27 -43.13
N PRO A 442 -37.24 9.91 -43.15
CA PRO A 442 -38.33 10.56 -42.40
C PRO A 442 -39.30 9.49 -41.73
N PRO A 443 -40.66 9.57 -41.62
CA PRO A 443 -41.33 9.21 -40.36
C PRO A 443 -42.49 8.17 -40.43
N ALA A 444 -43.03 7.72 -39.28
CA ALA A 444 -44.26 6.93 -39.21
C ALA A 444 -45.09 7.05 -37.90
N GLN A 445 -46.17 7.85 -37.98
CA GLN A 445 -47.52 7.66 -37.40
C GLN A 445 -47.77 7.58 -35.86
N ASN A 446 -49.00 7.96 -35.47
CA ASN A 446 -49.47 8.13 -34.08
C ASN A 446 -50.46 7.02 -33.66
N GLN A 447 -50.54 6.70 -32.37
CA GLN A 447 -51.76 6.81 -31.52
C GLN A 447 -51.47 6.52 -30.03
N PRO A 448 -52.31 6.99 -29.08
CA PRO A 448 -52.06 6.89 -27.64
C PRO A 448 -52.66 5.63 -26.98
N ALA A 449 -52.14 5.26 -25.80
CA ALA A 449 -52.70 4.21 -24.94
C ALA A 449 -52.59 4.61 -23.45
N GLU A 450 -53.53 4.13 -22.63
CA GLU A 450 -53.65 4.41 -21.19
C GLU A 450 -52.66 3.57 -20.33
N PRO A 451 -52.36 4.00 -19.08
CA PRO A 451 -51.24 3.46 -18.32
C PRO A 451 -51.47 2.03 -17.81
N GLN A 452 -50.54 1.12 -18.13
CA GLN A 452 -50.45 -0.19 -17.49
C GLN A 452 -49.61 -0.11 -16.21
N LEU A 453 -50.15 -0.62 -15.11
CA LEU A 453 -49.51 -0.68 -13.80
C LEU A 453 -48.45 -1.81 -13.78
N GLY A 454 -47.24 -1.51 -14.25
CA GLY A 454 -46.11 -2.43 -14.24
C GLY A 454 -45.47 -2.59 -12.86
N LEU A 455 -44.85 -3.75 -12.62
CA LEU A 455 -43.98 -3.98 -11.46
C LEU A 455 -42.82 -2.96 -11.43
N PRO A 456 -42.27 -2.64 -10.24
CA PRO A 456 -41.02 -1.88 -10.17
C PRO A 456 -39.93 -2.61 -10.96
N PRO A 457 -39.13 -1.91 -11.79
CA PRO A 457 -38.05 -2.54 -12.52
C PRO A 457 -37.05 -3.12 -11.51
N ALA A 458 -36.70 -4.40 -11.69
CA ALA A 458 -35.69 -5.05 -10.87
C ALA A 458 -34.42 -4.16 -10.83
N ALA A 459 -33.83 -4.03 -9.64
CA ALA A 459 -32.63 -3.23 -9.44
C ALA A 459 -31.58 -3.60 -10.50
N PRO A 460 -30.92 -2.63 -11.16
CA PRO A 460 -30.00 -2.95 -12.24
C PRO A 460 -28.90 -3.90 -11.76
N GLN A 461 -29.02 -5.18 -12.13
CA GLN A 461 -27.88 -6.07 -12.25
C GLN A 461 -27.04 -5.55 -13.42
N SER A 462 -26.34 -4.45 -13.17
CA SER A 462 -25.26 -4.01 -14.03
C SER A 462 -24.32 -5.20 -14.15
N ASN A 463 -24.09 -5.65 -15.39
CA ASN A 463 -22.85 -6.30 -15.76
C ASN A 463 -21.74 -5.26 -15.57
N ALA A 464 -21.42 -4.98 -14.31
CA ALA A 464 -20.41 -4.01 -13.93
C ALA A 464 -19.11 -4.48 -14.56
N MET A 465 -18.40 -3.56 -15.20
CA MET A 465 -17.08 -3.85 -15.72
C MET A 465 -16.20 -4.17 -14.52
N ALA A 466 -15.98 -5.48 -14.30
CA ALA A 466 -15.04 -5.95 -13.30
C ALA A 466 -13.68 -5.35 -13.65
N TYR A 467 -13.02 -4.75 -12.65
CA TYR A 467 -11.79 -4.01 -12.89
C TYR A 467 -10.78 -4.91 -13.63
N ALA A 468 -10.27 -4.45 -14.77
CA ALA A 468 -9.89 -5.32 -15.89
C ALA A 468 -8.73 -6.32 -15.63
N SER A 469 -7.96 -6.16 -14.55
CA SER A 469 -7.04 -7.18 -14.05
C SER A 469 -6.64 -6.91 -12.59
N THR A 470 -6.53 -7.96 -11.76
CA THR A 470 -5.97 -7.87 -10.40
C THR A 470 -4.57 -7.25 -10.40
N LYS A 471 -3.78 -7.46 -11.46
CA LYS A 471 -2.46 -6.85 -11.61
C LYS A 471 -2.56 -5.31 -11.64
N ALA A 472 -3.44 -4.77 -12.49
CA ALA A 472 -3.59 -3.33 -12.63
C ALA A 472 -4.22 -2.70 -11.36
N PHE A 473 -5.02 -3.47 -10.59
CA PHE A 473 -5.52 -3.01 -9.29
C PHE A 473 -4.36 -2.82 -8.30
N ARG A 474 -3.45 -3.79 -8.20
CA ARG A 474 -2.22 -3.66 -7.40
C ARG A 474 -1.30 -2.52 -7.88
N GLU A 475 -1.27 -2.22 -9.18
CA GLU A 475 -0.55 -1.05 -9.71
C GLU A 475 -1.20 0.28 -9.26
N LEU A 476 -2.53 0.34 -9.08
CA LEU A 476 -3.20 1.48 -8.46
C LEU A 476 -2.96 1.55 -6.95
N GLU A 477 -3.02 0.42 -6.25
CA GLU A 477 -2.73 0.32 -4.82
C GLU A 477 -1.29 0.78 -4.51
N ALA A 478 -0.30 0.35 -5.29
CA ALA A 478 1.08 0.84 -5.15
C ALA A 478 1.18 2.38 -5.35
N SER A 479 0.29 3.00 -6.14
CA SER A 479 0.31 4.45 -6.40
C SER A 479 -0.14 5.33 -5.23
N VAL A 480 -0.85 4.77 -4.23
CA VAL A 480 -1.26 5.50 -3.02
C VAL A 480 -0.16 5.57 -1.96
N CYS A 481 0.97 4.91 -2.21
CA CYS A 481 2.08 4.82 -1.26
C CYS A 481 3.24 5.79 -1.56
N PRO A 482 4.01 6.23 -0.53
CA PRO A 482 5.17 7.11 -0.67
C PRO A 482 6.21 6.58 -1.66
N ALA A 483 6.93 7.48 -2.35
CA ALA A 483 7.95 7.12 -3.36
C ALA A 483 9.05 6.17 -2.82
N ASP A 484 9.36 6.30 -1.54
CA ASP A 484 10.37 5.60 -0.77
C ASP A 484 9.84 4.39 0.01
N SER A 485 8.54 4.07 -0.07
CA SER A 485 7.93 3.02 0.75
C SER A 485 8.07 1.61 0.13
N PRO A 486 8.14 0.56 0.97
CA PRO A 486 8.20 -0.83 0.51
C PRO A 486 7.09 -1.20 -0.49
N GLY A 487 5.83 -0.87 -0.21
CA GLY A 487 4.68 -1.18 -1.06
C GLY A 487 4.67 -0.42 -2.40
N ARG A 488 5.29 0.75 -2.47
CA ARG A 488 5.44 1.52 -3.73
C ARG A 488 6.47 0.90 -4.68
N SER A 489 7.53 0.31 -4.14
CA SER A 489 8.59 -0.33 -4.94
C SER A 489 8.10 -1.56 -5.73
N GLY A 490 6.96 -2.12 -5.34
CA GLY A 490 6.25 -3.16 -6.09
C GLY A 490 6.13 -4.50 -5.36
N LEU A 491 5.74 -5.50 -6.14
CA LEU A 491 5.19 -6.76 -5.68
C LEU A 491 6.22 -7.63 -4.93
N HIS A 492 5.94 -8.02 -3.69
CA HIS A 492 6.80 -8.97 -2.96
C HIS A 492 6.90 -10.30 -3.72
N TRP A 493 8.09 -10.59 -4.26
CA TRP A 493 8.25 -11.70 -5.20
C TRP A 493 8.21 -13.07 -4.51
N ASN A 494 8.68 -13.17 -3.25
CA ASN A 494 8.74 -14.45 -2.53
C ASN A 494 7.40 -14.80 -1.87
N ILE A 495 6.48 -15.35 -2.65
CA ILE A 495 5.21 -15.90 -2.14
C ILE A 495 5.35 -17.28 -1.48
N ARG A 496 6.54 -17.90 -1.50
CA ARG A 496 6.73 -19.26 -0.95
C ARG A 496 6.95 -19.23 0.56
N ASP A 497 7.74 -18.27 1.04
CA ASP A 497 8.23 -18.22 2.42
C ASP A 497 7.54 -17.09 3.20
N PHE A 498 7.47 -17.22 4.52
CA PHE A 498 6.92 -16.19 5.39
C PHE A 498 7.82 -14.95 5.45
N CYS A 499 7.30 -13.77 5.11
CA CYS A 499 8.07 -12.52 5.13
C CYS A 499 8.32 -12.02 6.58
N SER A 500 9.33 -12.61 7.23
CA SER A 500 9.84 -12.20 8.55
C SER A 500 10.12 -10.70 8.65
N ASP A 501 10.61 -10.09 7.58
CA ASP A 501 10.93 -8.67 7.50
C ASP A 501 9.71 -7.76 7.27
N CYS A 502 8.58 -8.28 6.80
CA CYS A 502 7.32 -7.55 6.64
C CYS A 502 6.56 -7.43 7.96
N VAL A 503 6.61 -8.47 8.82
CA VAL A 503 5.83 -8.52 10.07
C VAL A 503 6.47 -7.81 11.27
N LYS A 504 7.78 -7.54 11.22
CA LYS A 504 8.60 -7.06 12.35
C LYS A 504 8.15 -5.74 13.00
N PHE A 505 7.33 -4.95 12.32
CA PHE A 505 6.83 -3.65 12.81
C PHE A 505 5.46 -3.72 13.48
N HIS A 506 4.78 -4.86 13.41
CA HIS A 506 3.41 -5.02 13.94
C HIS A 506 3.15 -6.34 14.67
N SER A 507 4.03 -7.34 14.51
CA SER A 507 3.99 -8.63 15.21
C SER A 507 5.24 -8.84 16.06
N GLU A 508 5.08 -9.34 17.29
CA GLU A 508 6.17 -9.87 18.11
C GLU A 508 5.80 -11.28 18.56
N ASP A 509 6.77 -12.20 18.44
CA ASP A 509 6.52 -13.63 18.39
C ASP A 509 5.33 -14.01 17.49
N GLN A 510 4.34 -14.73 18.02
CA GLN A 510 3.15 -15.19 17.28
C GLN A 510 1.98 -14.19 17.33
N PHE A 511 2.18 -12.99 17.89
CA PHE A 511 1.10 -12.07 18.25
C PHE A 511 1.25 -10.71 17.57
N ILE A 512 0.16 -10.24 16.95
CA ILE A 512 0.07 -8.87 16.43
C ILE A 512 -0.09 -7.91 17.64
N PHE A 513 0.89 -7.04 17.85
CA PHE A 513 0.82 -5.96 18.85
C PHE A 513 0.23 -4.67 18.27
N SER A 514 0.24 -4.49 16.95
CA SER A 514 -0.36 -3.32 16.28
C SER A 514 -1.24 -3.70 15.09
N TRP A 515 -2.55 -3.71 15.32
CA TRP A 515 -3.55 -4.03 14.28
C TRP A 515 -3.67 -2.96 13.18
N ALA A 516 -3.18 -1.73 13.41
CA ALA A 516 -3.11 -0.71 12.37
C ALA A 516 -1.99 -1.04 11.37
N GLU A 517 -0.79 -1.24 11.90
CA GLU A 517 0.44 -1.53 11.15
C GLU A 517 0.44 -2.93 10.51
N SER A 518 -0.40 -3.86 10.97
CA SER A 518 -0.64 -5.18 10.35
C SER A 518 -1.63 -5.16 9.18
N LYS A 519 -2.03 -3.95 8.74
CA LYS A 519 -2.82 -3.71 7.53
C LYS A 519 -2.22 -2.58 6.67
N ALA A 520 -0.98 -2.17 6.95
CA ALA A 520 -0.33 -1.04 6.30
C ALA A 520 0.18 -1.45 4.91
N LEU A 521 -0.61 -1.14 3.89
CA LEU A 521 -0.37 -1.47 2.48
C LEU A 521 0.99 -0.96 1.98
N CYS A 522 1.43 0.18 2.51
CA CYS A 522 2.64 0.86 2.07
C CYS A 522 3.93 0.34 2.72
N ASP A 523 3.82 -0.33 3.87
CA ASP A 523 4.96 -0.85 4.65
C ASP A 523 5.07 -2.38 4.55
N GLN A 524 3.95 -3.08 4.31
CA GLN A 524 3.89 -4.52 4.06
C GLN A 524 3.87 -4.83 2.55
N GLN A 525 4.99 -5.29 1.98
CA GLN A 525 5.04 -5.65 0.56
C GLN A 525 4.21 -6.90 0.22
N ASP A 526 4.06 -7.80 1.19
CA ASP A 526 3.46 -9.13 1.08
C ASP A 526 1.93 -9.13 1.19
N ILE A 527 1.33 -8.16 1.89
CA ILE A 527 -0.12 -8.09 2.11
C ILE A 527 -0.93 -8.09 0.80
N THR A 528 -0.39 -7.49 -0.27
CA THR A 528 -0.95 -7.48 -1.63
C THR A 528 -1.17 -8.87 -2.23
N ARG A 529 -0.51 -9.88 -1.67
CA ARG A 529 -0.58 -11.30 -2.05
C ARG A 529 -1.10 -12.20 -0.93
N LEU A 530 -1.14 -11.77 0.32
CA LEU A 530 -1.61 -12.57 1.46
C LEU A 530 -3.05 -12.28 1.91
N HIS A 531 -3.62 -11.12 1.58
CA HIS A 531 -4.98 -10.73 2.01
C HIS A 531 -5.98 -10.72 0.83
N SER A 532 -7.16 -11.32 1.04
CA SER A 532 -8.17 -11.59 -0.01
C SER A 532 -8.62 -10.35 -0.78
N PHE A 533 -8.68 -9.20 -0.11
CA PHE A 533 -9.03 -7.91 -0.70
C PHE A 533 -8.07 -7.51 -1.85
N HIS A 534 -6.76 -7.69 -1.68
CA HIS A 534 -5.74 -7.38 -2.69
C HIS A 534 -5.47 -8.55 -3.67
N LEU A 535 -6.07 -9.72 -3.40
CA LEU A 535 -6.03 -10.90 -4.28
C LEU A 535 -7.06 -10.86 -5.40
N SER A 536 -8.09 -10.01 -5.30
CA SER A 536 -9.17 -9.92 -6.27
C SER A 536 -9.35 -8.49 -6.78
N ALA A 537 -9.53 -8.32 -8.09
CA ALA A 537 -9.89 -7.04 -8.66
C ALA A 537 -11.29 -6.60 -8.16
N PRO A 538 -11.50 -5.30 -7.85
CA PRO A 538 -12.80 -4.82 -7.38
C PRO A 538 -13.88 -4.93 -8.47
N LYS A 539 -15.14 -5.03 -8.05
CA LYS A 539 -16.30 -5.12 -8.96
C LYS A 539 -16.68 -3.78 -9.61
N ILE A 540 -16.06 -2.69 -9.16
CA ILE A 540 -16.27 -1.31 -9.60
C ILE A 540 -14.89 -0.63 -9.66
N ASP A 541 -14.63 0.16 -10.70
CA ASP A 541 -13.35 0.86 -10.86
C ASP A 541 -13.12 1.90 -9.74
N PRO A 542 -11.97 1.89 -9.03
CA PRO A 542 -11.66 2.90 -8.03
C PRO A 542 -11.52 4.32 -8.62
N ILE A 543 -12.07 5.30 -7.91
CA ILE A 543 -12.02 6.72 -8.25
C ILE A 543 -10.68 7.29 -7.80
N GLN A 544 -9.81 7.64 -8.76
CA GLN A 544 -8.48 8.22 -8.49
C GLN A 544 -8.51 9.72 -8.16
N GLU A 545 -9.63 10.40 -8.38
CA GLU A 545 -9.84 11.78 -7.95
C GLU A 545 -10.39 11.81 -6.53
N LEU A 546 -9.78 12.63 -5.67
CA LEU A 546 -10.25 12.82 -4.29
C LEU A 546 -11.63 13.48 -4.28
N ILE A 547 -12.68 12.68 -4.04
CA ILE A 547 -14.09 13.12 -3.97
C ILE A 547 -14.68 12.64 -2.63
N PRO A 548 -15.38 13.48 -1.86
CA PRO A 548 -15.94 13.07 -0.57
C PRO A 548 -17.15 12.15 -0.78
N VAL A 549 -16.87 10.84 -0.72
CA VAL A 549 -17.84 9.73 -0.75
C VAL A 549 -17.84 9.08 0.62
N PHE A 550 -19.02 8.80 1.16
CA PHE A 550 -19.20 8.18 2.47
C PHE A 550 -19.52 6.69 2.33
N GLY A 551 -18.99 5.84 3.20
CA GLY A 551 -19.16 4.38 3.10
C GLY A 551 -19.12 3.65 4.45
N ARG A 552 -19.59 2.39 4.44
CA ARG A 552 -19.56 1.49 5.61
C ARG A 552 -18.19 0.83 5.85
N SER A 553 -17.37 0.73 4.80
CA SER A 553 -16.11 -0.02 4.77
C SER A 553 -14.98 0.81 4.18
N LYS A 554 -13.75 0.51 4.58
CA LYS A 554 -12.52 1.17 4.14
C LYS A 554 -11.32 0.23 4.31
N ALA A 555 -10.47 0.17 3.30
CA ALA A 555 -9.16 -0.48 3.35
C ALA A 555 -8.06 0.59 3.46
N ASP A 556 -6.83 0.18 3.77
CA ASP A 556 -5.71 1.13 3.75
C ASP A 556 -5.46 1.70 2.34
N GLY A 557 -4.91 2.91 2.27
CA GLY A 557 -4.76 3.69 1.03
C GLY A 557 -6.05 4.32 0.47
N PHE A 558 -7.23 3.78 0.78
CA PHE A 558 -8.51 4.37 0.37
C PHE A 558 -8.88 5.62 1.17
N ASN A 559 -9.74 6.46 0.60
CA ASN A 559 -10.07 7.81 1.11
C ASN A 559 -11.57 8.07 1.20
N ASP A 560 -12.41 7.03 1.06
CA ASP A 560 -13.81 7.05 1.49
C ASP A 560 -13.90 7.55 2.95
N ILE A 561 -14.94 8.32 3.26
CA ILE A 561 -15.21 8.82 4.60
C ILE A 561 -16.06 7.77 5.33
N LEU A 562 -15.55 7.20 6.42
CA LEU A 562 -16.30 6.20 7.17
C LEU A 562 -17.48 6.83 7.92
N ILE A 563 -18.65 6.20 7.80
CA ILE A 563 -19.87 6.57 8.54
C ILE A 563 -20.55 5.28 9.04
N PRO A 564 -21.03 5.24 10.30
CA PRO A 564 -21.69 4.05 10.85
C PRO A 564 -23.07 3.86 10.21
N LEU A 565 -23.12 3.01 9.18
CA LEU A 565 -24.37 2.58 8.53
C LEU A 565 -24.81 1.23 9.13
N VAL A 566 -26.11 1.02 9.21
CA VAL A 566 -26.68 -0.26 9.67
C VAL A 566 -26.33 -1.35 8.63
N PRO A 567 -25.74 -2.49 9.01
CA PRO A 567 -25.51 -3.59 8.07
C PRO A 567 -26.84 -4.14 7.53
N PRO A 568 -26.89 -4.62 6.27
CA PRO A 568 -27.98 -5.48 5.78
C PRO A 568 -28.22 -6.66 6.72
N GLU A 569 -29.45 -7.19 6.74
CA GLU A 569 -29.80 -8.33 7.59
C GLU A 569 -28.89 -9.56 7.32
N ASP A 570 -28.44 -9.72 6.07
CA ASP A 570 -27.49 -10.76 5.64
C ASP A 570 -26.11 -10.65 6.33
N GLU A 571 -25.58 -9.44 6.51
CA GLU A 571 -24.26 -9.20 7.14
C GLU A 571 -24.35 -9.26 8.68
N ALA A 572 -25.52 -8.93 9.25
CA ALA A 572 -25.75 -8.95 10.70
C ALA A 572 -25.66 -10.36 11.33
N ALA A 573 -25.82 -11.42 10.53
CA ALA A 573 -25.72 -12.81 10.96
C ALA A 573 -24.28 -13.28 11.27
N ASP A 574 -23.25 -12.62 10.72
CA ASP A 574 -21.84 -12.94 10.97
C ASP A 574 -21.18 -12.02 12.01
N LEU A 575 -21.78 -10.86 12.32
CA LEU A 575 -21.34 -9.97 13.41
C LEU A 575 -21.62 -10.52 14.83
N ASN A 576 -22.21 -11.71 14.94
CA ASN A 576 -22.56 -12.40 16.19
C ASN A 576 -21.80 -13.74 16.36
N LYS A 577 -20.63 -13.90 15.73
CA LYS A 577 -19.76 -15.09 15.78
C LYS A 577 -18.32 -14.70 16.15
#